data_AF-A0A659UNT5-F1
#
_entry.id   AF-A0A659UNT5-F1
#
_cell.length_a   1.000
_cell.length_b   1.000
_cell.length_c   1.000
_cell.angle_alpha   90.00
_cell.angle_beta   90.00
_cell.angle_gamma   90.00
#
_symmetry.space_group_name_H-M   'P 1'
#
loop_
_entity.id
_entity.type
_entity.pdbx_description
1 polymer ?
#
loop_
_entity_poly.entity_id
_entity_poly.type
_entity_poly.pdbx_seq_one_letter_code
_entity_poly.pdbx_strand_id
1 'polypeptide(L)'
;NQSPLAPEKYLTGAEWNWAKVYKMFVDDLVAGTPLPNFTRGGLADGFVKMSPLGPAVGEAGRKQFDATLAEMMKGGFAVIKGPLKSNKGAVVATAGQAFPETAIELESMDYLVEGVVGSTA
;
A
#
# COMPACT_ATOMS: atom_id res chain seq x y z
N ASN A 1 10.99 -5.59 -9.93
CA ASN A 1 10.79 -4.86 -11.20
C ASN A 1 10.46 -5.87 -12.29
N GLN A 2 9.27 -5.79 -12.91
CA GLN A 2 8.82 -6.70 -13.97
C GLN A 2 8.87 -6.10 -15.38
N SER A 3 9.47 -4.93 -15.57
CA SER A 3 9.63 -4.32 -16.91
C SER A 3 10.21 -5.26 -17.97
N PRO A 4 11.17 -6.17 -17.69
CA PRO A 4 11.68 -7.10 -18.71
C PRO A 4 10.64 -8.06 -19.28
N LEU A 5 9.56 -8.37 -18.54
CA LEU A 5 8.51 -9.29 -18.98
C LEU A 5 7.48 -8.61 -19.90
N ALA A 6 7.30 -7.30 -19.76
CA ALA A 6 6.33 -6.52 -20.52
C ALA A 6 6.83 -5.09 -20.76
N PRO A 7 7.92 -4.90 -21.52
CA PRO A 7 8.64 -3.63 -21.59
C PRO A 7 7.81 -2.45 -22.09
N GLU A 8 6.79 -2.72 -22.92
CA GLU A 8 5.90 -1.68 -23.46
C GLU A 8 4.65 -1.43 -22.62
N LYS A 9 4.18 -2.42 -21.86
CA LYS A 9 2.85 -2.40 -21.21
C LYS A 9 2.92 -2.35 -19.69
N TYR A 10 4.05 -2.67 -19.10
CA TYR A 10 4.25 -2.58 -17.66
C TYR A 10 4.24 -1.11 -17.21
N LEU A 11 3.25 -0.74 -16.38
CA LEU A 11 3.11 0.64 -15.91
C LEU A 11 4.07 0.94 -14.74
N THR A 12 4.11 0.07 -13.74
CA THR A 12 5.02 0.07 -12.57
C THR A 12 4.67 -1.15 -11.72
N GLY A 13 5.27 -1.29 -10.54
CA GLY A 13 4.87 -2.27 -9.54
C GLY A 13 5.30 -1.87 -8.14
N ALA A 14 4.61 -2.44 -7.16
CA ALA A 14 5.03 -2.44 -5.77
C ALA A 14 5.98 -3.62 -5.55
N GLU A 15 7.15 -3.35 -4.98
CA GLU A 15 8.16 -4.36 -4.68
C GLU A 15 8.36 -4.44 -3.17
N TRP A 16 8.25 -5.65 -2.62
CA TRP A 16 8.64 -5.91 -1.24
C TRP A 16 10.16 -5.73 -1.06
N ASN A 17 10.54 -4.93 -0.09
CA ASN A 17 11.92 -4.69 0.31
C ASN A 17 12.26 -5.50 1.56
N TRP A 18 12.21 -6.83 1.45
CA TRP A 18 12.50 -7.74 2.55
C TRP A 18 13.89 -7.55 3.15
N ALA A 19 14.86 -7.06 2.36
CA ALA A 19 16.20 -6.73 2.87
C ALA A 19 16.15 -5.69 4.00
N LYS A 20 15.28 -4.67 3.89
CA LYS A 20 15.07 -3.67 4.94
C LYS A 20 14.42 -4.29 6.18
N VAL A 21 13.39 -5.11 5.97
CA VAL A 21 12.64 -5.77 7.05
C VAL A 21 13.53 -6.74 7.84
N TYR A 22 14.26 -7.62 7.16
CA TYR A 22 15.14 -8.58 7.82
C TYR A 22 16.30 -7.88 8.52
N LYS A 23 16.87 -6.82 7.93
CA LYS A 23 17.90 -6.03 8.60
C LYS A 23 17.39 -5.42 9.91
N MET A 24 16.17 -4.87 9.91
CA MET A 24 15.54 -4.34 11.13
C MET A 24 15.48 -5.40 12.24
N PHE A 25 14.97 -6.60 11.95
CA PHE A 25 14.92 -7.68 12.95
C PHE A 25 16.30 -8.14 13.44
N VAL A 26 17.30 -8.19 12.55
CA VAL A 26 18.68 -8.53 12.93
C VAL A 26 19.26 -7.45 13.84
N ASP A 27 19.06 -6.18 13.51
CA ASP A 27 19.55 -5.05 14.30
C ASP A 27 18.89 -5.05 15.70
N ASP A 28 17.58 -5.32 15.78
CA ASP A 28 16.85 -5.45 17.06
C ASP A 28 17.38 -6.62 17.91
N LEU A 29 17.60 -7.78 17.29
CA LEU A 29 18.13 -8.95 17.96
C LEU A 29 19.53 -8.68 18.53
N VAL A 30 20.41 -8.06 17.74
CA VAL A 30 21.78 -7.71 18.14
C VAL A 30 21.78 -6.68 19.28
N ALA A 31 20.82 -5.75 19.26
CA ALA A 31 20.64 -4.77 20.33
C ALA A 31 20.01 -5.35 21.61
N GLY A 32 19.55 -6.61 21.57
CA GLY A 32 18.80 -7.23 22.68
C GLY A 32 17.38 -6.68 22.84
N THR A 33 16.85 -6.00 21.82
CA THR A 33 15.47 -5.51 21.78
C THR A 33 14.52 -6.70 21.59
N PRO A 34 13.41 -6.79 22.35
CA PRO A 34 12.38 -7.80 22.10
C PRO A 34 11.83 -7.68 20.68
N LEU A 35 11.85 -8.78 19.93
CA LEU A 35 11.33 -8.78 18.56
C LEU A 35 9.79 -8.64 18.57
N PRO A 36 9.22 -7.81 17.69
CA PRO A 36 7.77 -7.64 17.62
C PRO A 36 7.08 -8.90 17.09
N ASN A 37 5.94 -9.25 17.68
CA ASN A 37 5.07 -10.33 17.19
C ASN A 37 4.28 -9.92 15.94
N PHE A 38 4.14 -8.62 15.69
CA PHE A 38 3.43 -8.07 14.56
C PHE A 38 4.17 -6.83 14.06
N THR A 39 4.49 -6.83 12.77
CA THR A 39 5.20 -5.74 12.10
C THR A 39 4.46 -5.40 10.83
N ARG A 40 4.10 -4.13 10.67
CA ARG A 40 3.49 -3.60 9.46
C ARG A 40 4.23 -2.33 9.05
N GLY A 41 4.38 -2.14 7.75
CA GLY A 41 5.03 -0.97 7.19
C GLY A 41 4.77 -0.89 5.70
N GLY A 42 4.88 0.32 5.16
CA GLY A 42 4.59 0.61 3.77
C GLY A 42 5.73 1.31 3.06
N LEU A 43 5.38 2.31 2.25
CA LEU A 43 6.34 3.07 1.45
C LEU A 43 7.24 3.95 2.33
N ALA A 44 6.66 4.64 3.33
CA ALA A 44 7.40 5.53 4.23
C ALA A 44 8.40 4.76 5.12
N ASP A 45 8.07 3.53 5.52
CA ASP A 45 8.94 2.66 6.31
C ASP A 45 10.02 1.96 5.46
N GLY A 46 9.90 2.05 4.14
CA GLY A 46 10.77 1.40 3.17
C GLY A 46 10.57 -0.12 3.09
N PHE A 47 9.42 -0.63 3.55
CA PHE A 47 9.02 -2.04 3.44
C PHE A 47 8.56 -2.37 2.03
N VAL A 48 7.97 -1.38 1.35
CA VAL A 48 7.62 -1.41 -0.06
C VAL A 48 8.46 -0.36 -0.78
N LYS A 49 8.83 -0.63 -2.03
CA LYS A 49 9.40 0.36 -2.96
C LYS A 49 8.68 0.28 -4.29
N MET A 50 8.62 1.39 -5.02
CA MET A 50 8.02 1.41 -6.36
C MET A 50 9.07 1.09 -7.43
N SER A 51 8.71 0.23 -8.38
CA SER A 51 9.46 0.11 -9.64
C SER A 51 9.38 1.41 -10.44
N PRO A 52 10.34 1.67 -11.35
CA PRO A 52 10.23 2.79 -12.28
C PRO A 52 8.93 2.75 -13.07
N LEU A 53 8.32 3.92 -13.30
CA LEU A 53 7.18 4.04 -14.20
C LEU A 53 7.62 3.71 -15.64
N GLY A 54 6.93 2.77 -16.29
CA GLY A 54 7.20 2.33 -17.65
C GLY A 54 6.74 3.33 -18.74
N PRO A 55 7.04 3.04 -20.01
CA PRO A 55 6.86 3.98 -21.12
C PRO A 55 5.39 4.25 -21.48
N ALA A 56 4.47 3.33 -21.14
CA ALA A 56 3.03 3.52 -21.37
C ALA A 56 2.38 4.54 -20.41
N VAL A 57 3.09 5.01 -19.38
CA VAL A 57 2.56 6.00 -18.44
C VAL A 57 2.74 7.40 -19.03
N GLY A 58 1.64 7.97 -19.52
CA GLY A 58 1.62 9.34 -20.03
C GLY A 58 1.93 10.40 -18.97
N GLU A 59 2.22 11.63 -19.42
CA GLU A 59 2.70 12.72 -18.57
C GLU A 59 1.75 13.04 -17.41
N ALA A 60 0.44 13.08 -17.66
CA ALA A 60 -0.56 13.35 -16.62
C ALA A 60 -0.54 12.28 -15.52
N GLY A 61 -0.46 11.00 -15.91
CA GLY A 61 -0.38 9.89 -14.97
C GLY A 61 0.92 9.89 -14.16
N ARG A 62 2.04 10.27 -14.80
CA ARG A 62 3.33 10.42 -14.11
C ARG A 62 3.29 11.53 -13.05
N LYS A 63 2.76 12.71 -13.39
CA LYS A 63 2.60 13.81 -12.43
C LYS A 63 1.72 13.42 -11.25
N GLN A 64 0.60 12.74 -11.52
CA GLN A 64 -0.30 12.27 -10.46
C GLN A 64 0.37 11.20 -9.58
N PHE A 65 1.12 10.29 -10.18
CA PHE A 65 1.89 9.27 -9.47
C PHE A 65 2.91 9.92 -8.54
N ASP A 66 3.74 10.83 -9.05
CA ASP A 66 4.80 11.48 -8.27
C ASP A 66 4.20 12.28 -7.09
N ALA A 67 3.10 13.00 -7.33
CA ALA A 67 2.39 13.72 -6.27
C ALA A 67 1.83 12.77 -5.20
N THR A 68 1.20 11.67 -5.60
CA THR A 68 0.62 10.70 -4.66
C THR A 68 1.71 9.97 -3.89
N LEU A 69 2.78 9.55 -4.58
CA LEU A 69 3.94 8.92 -3.95
C LEU A 69 4.57 9.86 -2.92
N ALA A 70 4.75 11.14 -3.24
CA ALA A 70 5.27 12.12 -2.29
C ALA A 70 4.38 12.26 -1.04
N GLU A 71 3.05 12.23 -1.19
CA GLU A 71 2.14 12.21 -0.04
C GLU A 71 2.26 10.91 0.77
N MET A 72 2.32 9.75 0.12
CA MET A 72 2.46 8.46 0.80
C MET A 72 3.79 8.34 1.57
N MET A 73 4.88 8.90 1.01
CA MET A 73 6.20 8.91 1.64
C MET A 73 6.25 9.75 2.93
N LYS A 74 5.27 10.64 3.18
CA LYS A 74 5.16 11.35 4.46
C LYS A 74 4.70 10.43 5.61
N GLY A 75 4.18 9.25 5.28
CA GLY A 75 3.60 8.31 6.25
C GLY A 75 2.18 8.68 6.64
N GLY A 76 1.47 7.75 7.28
CA GLY A 76 0.10 7.95 7.76
C GLY A 76 -0.94 8.13 6.64
N PHE A 77 -0.60 7.77 5.40
CA PHE A 77 -1.50 7.89 4.27
C PHE A 77 -2.73 7.00 4.47
N ALA A 78 -3.91 7.61 4.50
CA ALA A 78 -5.17 6.89 4.59
C ALA A 78 -5.55 6.26 3.25
N VAL A 79 -5.41 4.95 3.16
CA VAL A 79 -5.76 4.14 1.98
C VAL A 79 -7.26 3.93 1.85
N ILE A 80 -7.99 3.97 2.97
CA ILE A 80 -9.45 4.00 3.00
C ILE A 80 -9.87 5.34 3.61
N LYS A 81 -10.70 6.09 2.89
CA LYS A 81 -11.29 7.35 3.33
C LYS A 81 -12.80 7.28 3.11
N GLY A 82 -13.55 7.59 4.15
CA GLY A 82 -15.00 7.67 4.08
C GLY A 82 -15.48 8.99 3.48
N PRO A 83 -16.75 9.07 3.03
CA PRO A 83 -17.72 7.97 3.04
C PRO A 83 -17.38 6.90 2.00
N LEU A 84 -17.40 5.63 2.41
CA LEU A 84 -17.14 4.48 1.54
C LEU A 84 -18.18 3.39 1.81
N LYS A 85 -18.71 2.83 0.73
CA LYS A 85 -19.64 1.70 0.77
C LYS A 85 -19.01 0.46 0.15
N SER A 86 -19.52 -0.70 0.55
CA SER A 86 -19.25 -1.96 -0.14
C SER A 86 -20.04 -2.04 -1.45
N ASN A 87 -19.69 -2.98 -2.32
CA ASN A 87 -20.43 -3.28 -3.54
C ASN A 87 -21.83 -3.87 -3.30
N LYS A 88 -22.14 -4.23 -2.05
CA LYS A 88 -23.48 -4.64 -1.58
C LYS A 88 -24.23 -3.50 -0.87
N GLY A 89 -23.66 -2.29 -0.84
CA GLY A 89 -24.27 -1.09 -0.27
C GLY A 89 -24.10 -0.91 1.25
N ALA A 90 -23.39 -1.83 1.93
CA ALA A 90 -23.08 -1.68 3.35
C ALA A 90 -22.07 -0.55 3.58
N VAL A 91 -22.17 0.18 4.69
CA VAL A 91 -21.22 1.24 5.03
C VAL A 91 -19.91 0.61 5.50
N VAL A 92 -18.81 0.92 4.81
CA VAL A 92 -17.45 0.50 5.14
C VAL A 92 -16.75 1.55 6.01
N ALA A 93 -16.88 2.82 5.63
CA ALA A 93 -16.35 3.95 6.38
C ALA A 93 -17.36 5.09 6.33
N THR A 94 -17.72 5.66 7.48
CA THR A 94 -18.58 6.84 7.57
C THR A 94 -17.83 8.09 7.10
N ALA A 95 -18.56 9.18 6.83
CA ALA A 95 -17.93 10.47 6.55
C ALA A 95 -16.96 10.85 7.70
N GLY A 96 -15.76 11.29 7.35
CA GLY A 96 -14.71 11.66 8.31
C GLY A 96 -13.87 10.49 8.85
N GLN A 97 -14.29 9.23 8.67
CA GLN A 97 -13.43 8.09 9.00
C GLN A 97 -12.33 7.92 7.94
N ALA A 98 -11.12 7.61 8.40
CA ALA A 98 -9.97 7.37 7.55
C ALA A 98 -9.08 6.31 8.21
N PHE A 99 -8.65 5.32 7.43
CA PHE A 99 -7.79 4.24 7.90
C PHE A 99 -6.43 4.32 7.19
N PRO A 100 -5.33 4.54 7.94
CA PRO A 100 -3.98 4.43 7.38
C PRO A 100 -3.70 3.00 6.91
N GLU A 101 -2.70 2.84 6.04
CA GLU A 101 -2.28 1.53 5.53
C GLU A 101 -1.82 0.55 6.61
N THR A 102 -1.54 1.03 7.83
CA THR A 102 -1.13 0.25 9.00
C THR A 102 -2.26 -0.03 9.99
N ALA A 103 -3.49 0.44 9.71
CA ALA A 103 -4.65 0.21 10.57
C ALA A 103 -4.95 -1.28 10.73
N ILE A 104 -5.03 -1.75 11.97
CA ILE A 104 -5.26 -3.16 12.30
C ILE A 104 -6.66 -3.63 11.90
N GLU A 105 -7.62 -2.71 11.87
CA GLU A 105 -8.98 -2.93 11.40
C GLU A 105 -9.00 -3.45 9.96
N LEU A 106 -8.00 -3.08 9.15
CA LEU A 106 -7.89 -3.54 7.77
C LEU A 106 -7.47 -5.02 7.65
N GLU A 107 -7.00 -5.67 8.72
CA GLU A 107 -6.68 -7.11 8.72
C GLU A 107 -7.94 -8.00 8.69
N SER A 108 -9.10 -7.43 9.00
CA SER A 108 -10.39 -8.14 9.00
C SER A 108 -11.26 -7.79 7.79
N MET A 109 -10.68 -7.19 6.74
CA MET A 109 -11.44 -6.82 5.54
C MET A 109 -12.05 -8.04 4.85
N ASP A 110 -13.38 -8.11 4.83
CA ASP A 110 -14.19 -9.18 4.25
C ASP A 110 -15.19 -8.69 3.19
N TYR A 111 -14.96 -7.48 2.68
CA TYR A 111 -15.83 -6.80 1.72
C TYR A 111 -15.10 -6.36 0.46
N LEU A 112 -15.88 -6.11 -0.59
CA LEU A 112 -15.44 -5.39 -1.79
C LEU A 112 -16.10 -4.01 -1.80
N VAL A 113 -15.39 -2.98 -2.24
CA VAL A 113 -15.90 -1.60 -2.29
C VAL A 113 -16.85 -1.38 -3.48
N GLU A 114 -17.67 -0.35 -3.40
CA GLU A 114 -18.54 0.08 -4.50
C GLU A 114 -17.77 0.19 -5.83
N GLY A 115 -18.37 -0.29 -6.92
CA GLY A 115 -17.75 -0.36 -8.25
C GLY A 115 -16.99 -1.66 -8.53
N VAL A 116 -16.65 -2.47 -7.52
CA VAL A 116 -16.06 -3.78 -7.73
C VAL A 116 -17.14 -4.82 -8.05
N VAL A 117 -17.00 -5.49 -9.20
CA VAL A 117 -17.84 -6.64 -9.59
C VAL A 117 -17.24 -7.92 -9.02
N GLY A 118 -17.98 -8.58 -8.13
CA GLY A 118 -17.57 -9.83 -7.49
C GLY A 118 -18.21 -10.04 -6.12
N SER A 119 -17.84 -11.11 -5.44
CA SER A 119 -18.23 -11.39 -4.06
C SER A 119 -17.07 -11.96 -3.25
N THR A 120 -17.06 -11.66 -1.96
CA THR A 120 -16.31 -12.44 -0.96
C THR A 120 -17.10 -13.71 -0.60
N ALA A 121 -16.40 -14.71 -0.04
CA ALA A 121 -16.95 -16.03 0.28
C ALA A 121 -18.03 -15.99 1.37
#